data_AF-A0A455VZX0-F1
#
_entry.id   AF-A0A455VZX0-F1
#
_cell.length_a   1.000
_cell.length_b   1.000
_cell.length_c   1.000
_cell.angle_alpha   90.00
_cell.angle_beta   90.00
_cell.angle_gamma   90.00
#
_symmetry.space_group_name_H-M   'P 1'
#
loop_
_entity.id
_entity.type
_entity.pdbx_description
1 polymer ?
#
loop_
_entity_poly.entity_id
_entity_poly.type
_entity_poly.pdbx_seq_one_letter_code
_entity_poly.pdbx_strand_id
1 'polypeptide(L)'
;MIFISHNYKDKAFVGHIADKIADIYGRDNVFYDSWSIQPGEGIIDRMNDGIESVKIFFFFVTENSLKSKMVSLEWQNALMRSATGDVKFVAIRCDESPMPALLTQKVYLDLYTNGVDVVIAQMNDIISGKSTYKPQEETFSNLSYDFKKDGKKLIVRVSADHFSEVNPDFLFLFKNKLNEKDLNHSVIGESGYMQGFSSEVSLSSGGSYPAFKVALMHGLKPKIHLTVEFWLDSGDELILAHVMSKISTEQYTTIPYKKKTDFSGFNMKF
;
A
#
# COMPACT_ATOMS: atom_id res chain seq x y z
N MET A 1 -14.63 -29.28 1.29
CA MET A 1 -15.79 -28.38 1.46
C MET A 1 -15.37 -27.07 2.09
N ILE A 2 -15.97 -25.96 1.65
CA ILE A 2 -15.81 -24.60 2.18
C ILE A 2 -17.01 -24.32 3.08
N PHE A 3 -16.78 -23.94 4.34
CA PHE A 3 -17.84 -23.61 5.28
C PHE A 3 -17.87 -22.10 5.53
N ILE A 4 -19.05 -21.49 5.45
CA ILE A 4 -19.28 -20.05 5.69
C ILE A 4 -20.17 -19.88 6.92
N SER A 5 -19.55 -19.55 8.06
CA SER A 5 -20.22 -19.30 9.33
C SER A 5 -20.50 -17.81 9.53
N HIS A 6 -21.73 -17.47 9.87
CA HIS A 6 -22.18 -16.10 10.12
C HIS A 6 -23.40 -16.07 11.05
N ASN A 7 -23.77 -14.89 11.55
CA ASN A 7 -25.04 -14.74 12.24
C ASN A 7 -26.19 -14.54 11.23
N TYR A 8 -27.39 -15.06 11.52
CA TYR A 8 -28.57 -14.91 10.65
C TYR A 8 -28.92 -13.45 10.32
N LYS A 9 -28.59 -12.49 11.21
CA LYS A 9 -28.81 -11.05 10.97
C LYS A 9 -27.89 -10.49 9.88
N ASP A 10 -26.78 -11.15 9.62
CA ASP A 10 -25.76 -10.75 8.66
C ASP A 10 -25.97 -11.40 7.28
N LYS A 11 -27.06 -12.20 7.14
CA LYS A 11 -27.40 -12.99 5.95
C LYS A 11 -27.39 -12.18 4.65
N ALA A 12 -27.82 -10.93 4.68
CA ALA A 12 -27.93 -10.12 3.46
C ALA A 12 -26.58 -9.95 2.74
N PHE A 13 -25.52 -9.58 3.46
CA PHE A 13 -24.21 -9.35 2.84
C PHE A 13 -23.37 -10.63 2.78
N VAL A 14 -23.48 -11.51 3.78
CA VAL A 14 -22.74 -12.78 3.75
C VAL A 14 -23.29 -13.68 2.65
N GLY A 15 -24.60 -13.68 2.41
CA GLY A 15 -25.23 -14.44 1.33
C GLY A 15 -24.73 -14.01 -0.04
N HIS A 16 -24.60 -12.70 -0.26
CA HIS A 16 -23.99 -12.18 -1.50
C HIS A 16 -22.57 -12.73 -1.72
N ILE A 17 -21.74 -12.74 -0.68
CA ILE A 17 -20.37 -13.28 -0.76
C ILE A 17 -20.39 -14.80 -0.97
N ALA A 18 -21.27 -15.52 -0.26
CA ALA A 18 -21.41 -16.96 -0.38
C ALA A 18 -21.83 -17.40 -1.80
N ASP A 19 -22.79 -16.70 -2.41
CA ASP A 19 -23.21 -16.94 -3.79
C ASP A 19 -22.05 -16.75 -4.77
N LYS A 20 -21.24 -15.68 -4.61
CA LYS A 20 -20.04 -15.45 -5.43
C LYS A 20 -19.02 -16.56 -5.32
N ILE A 21 -18.77 -17.06 -4.11
CA ILE A 21 -17.85 -18.19 -3.89
C ILE A 21 -18.44 -19.48 -4.48
N ALA A 22 -19.75 -19.70 -4.34
CA ALA A 22 -20.45 -20.85 -4.91
C ALA A 22 -20.49 -20.84 -6.45
N ASP A 23 -20.59 -19.67 -7.08
CA ASP A 23 -20.50 -19.52 -8.54
C ASP A 23 -19.13 -19.96 -9.07
N ILE A 24 -18.05 -19.74 -8.30
CA ILE A 24 -16.68 -20.10 -8.67
C ILE A 24 -16.39 -21.58 -8.42
N TYR A 25 -16.79 -22.11 -7.26
CA TYR A 25 -16.37 -23.43 -6.80
C TYR A 25 -17.47 -24.50 -6.86
N GLY A 26 -18.69 -24.13 -7.25
CA GLY A 26 -19.87 -24.99 -7.25
C GLY A 26 -20.59 -24.99 -5.89
N ARG A 27 -21.93 -24.96 -5.93
CA ARG A 27 -22.79 -24.94 -4.74
C ARG A 27 -22.57 -26.13 -3.82
N ASP A 28 -22.34 -27.32 -4.37
CA ASP A 28 -22.10 -28.55 -3.58
C ASP A 28 -20.81 -28.49 -2.75
N ASN A 29 -19.88 -27.60 -3.10
CA ASN A 29 -18.62 -27.42 -2.39
C ASN A 29 -18.67 -26.30 -1.34
N VAL A 30 -19.75 -25.51 -1.29
CA VAL A 30 -19.91 -24.36 -0.41
C VAL A 30 -21.10 -24.59 0.51
N PHE A 31 -20.80 -24.74 1.79
CA PHE A 31 -21.81 -24.81 2.83
C PHE A 31 -22.07 -23.41 3.39
N TYR A 32 -23.27 -22.90 3.15
CA TYR A 32 -23.74 -21.61 3.62
C TYR A 32 -25.01 -21.81 4.47
N ASP A 33 -24.97 -21.33 5.71
CA ASP A 33 -25.93 -21.59 6.80
C ASP A 33 -27.40 -21.13 6.54
N SER A 34 -27.69 -20.60 5.35
CA SER A 34 -29.03 -20.16 4.96
C SER A 34 -29.86 -21.18 4.19
N TRP A 35 -29.29 -22.33 3.81
CA TRP A 35 -29.98 -23.28 2.93
C TRP A 35 -30.58 -24.51 3.62
N SER A 36 -30.29 -24.79 4.90
CA SER A 36 -30.68 -26.08 5.49
C SER A 36 -30.89 -26.15 7.01
N ILE A 37 -31.17 -25.05 7.74
CA ILE A 37 -31.34 -25.14 9.21
C ILE A 37 -32.74 -24.71 9.66
N GLN A 38 -33.47 -25.66 10.23
CA GLN A 38 -34.75 -25.46 10.89
C GLN A 38 -34.54 -25.12 12.38
N PRO A 39 -35.38 -24.27 12.99
CA PRO A 39 -35.33 -24.04 14.44
C PRO A 39 -35.51 -25.36 15.21
N GLY A 40 -34.52 -25.73 16.03
CA GLY A 40 -34.54 -26.96 16.84
C GLY A 40 -33.52 -28.02 16.42
N GLU A 41 -32.90 -27.91 15.24
CA GLU A 41 -31.74 -28.72 14.86
C GLU A 41 -30.45 -28.03 15.33
N GLY A 42 -29.60 -28.74 16.07
CA GLY A 42 -28.29 -28.23 16.44
C GLY A 42 -27.36 -28.23 15.24
N ILE A 43 -26.75 -27.08 14.93
CA ILE A 43 -25.65 -26.97 13.94
C ILE A 43 -24.54 -28.00 14.27
N ILE A 44 -24.36 -28.34 15.55
CA ILE A 44 -23.41 -29.34 16.06
C ILE A 44 -23.68 -30.76 15.52
N ASP A 45 -24.94 -31.16 15.33
CA ASP A 45 -25.30 -32.51 14.88
C ASP A 45 -24.95 -32.69 13.39
N ARG A 46 -25.20 -31.66 12.57
CA ARG A 46 -24.76 -31.62 11.16
C ARG A 46 -23.27 -31.29 11.01
N MET A 47 -22.68 -30.57 11.96
CA MET A 47 -21.24 -30.37 12.04
C MET A 47 -20.55 -31.71 12.22
N ASN A 48 -20.93 -32.55 13.19
CA ASN A 48 -20.31 -33.88 13.37
C ASN A 48 -20.45 -34.77 12.13
N ASP A 49 -21.58 -34.72 11.42
CA ASP A 49 -21.80 -35.52 10.20
C ASP A 49 -21.07 -34.97 8.94
N GLY A 50 -20.72 -33.67 8.90
CA GLY A 50 -20.10 -33.01 7.74
C GLY A 50 -18.62 -32.60 7.92
N ILE A 51 -18.12 -32.64 9.15
CA ILE A 51 -16.81 -32.09 9.56
C ILE A 51 -15.61 -32.82 8.96
N GLU A 52 -15.74 -34.11 8.66
CA GLU A 52 -14.64 -34.89 8.06
C GLU A 52 -14.25 -34.38 6.67
N SER A 53 -15.12 -33.62 5.99
CA SER A 53 -14.89 -33.11 4.62
C SER A 53 -14.60 -31.61 4.52
N VAL A 54 -14.72 -30.85 5.63
CA VAL A 54 -14.46 -29.40 5.65
C VAL A 54 -12.96 -29.14 5.63
N LYS A 55 -12.50 -28.45 4.59
CA LYS A 55 -11.07 -28.07 4.45
C LYS A 55 -10.81 -26.65 4.90
N ILE A 56 -11.80 -25.76 4.73
CA ILE A 56 -11.68 -24.33 5.01
C ILE A 56 -12.95 -23.86 5.71
N PHE A 57 -12.77 -23.11 6.80
CA PHE A 57 -13.83 -22.53 7.60
C PHE A 57 -13.66 -21.01 7.65
N PHE A 58 -14.56 -20.28 6.99
CA PHE A 58 -14.64 -18.83 7.05
C PHE A 58 -15.64 -18.41 8.13
N PHE A 59 -15.16 -17.61 9.09
CA PHE A 59 -15.99 -17.06 10.15
C PHE A 59 -16.17 -15.56 9.98
N PHE A 60 -17.39 -15.11 9.73
CA PHE A 60 -17.75 -13.70 9.62
C PHE A 60 -17.98 -13.11 11.02
N VAL A 61 -17.04 -12.27 11.44
CA VAL A 61 -16.99 -11.65 12.77
C VAL A 61 -17.72 -10.31 12.73
N THR A 62 -18.84 -10.25 13.44
CA THR A 62 -19.69 -9.07 13.67
C THR A 62 -20.07 -9.01 15.14
N GLU A 63 -20.64 -7.89 15.59
CA GLU A 63 -21.21 -7.77 16.92
C GLU A 63 -22.30 -8.84 17.16
N ASN A 64 -23.09 -9.12 16.11
CA ASN A 64 -24.14 -10.14 16.14
C ASN A 64 -23.57 -11.55 16.31
N SER A 65 -22.50 -11.90 15.61
CA SER A 65 -21.90 -13.24 15.68
C SER A 65 -21.19 -13.46 17.01
N LEU A 66 -20.55 -12.43 17.58
CA LEU A 66 -19.90 -12.49 18.89
C LEU A 66 -20.87 -12.61 20.07
N LYS A 67 -22.06 -11.99 19.99
CA LYS A 67 -23.09 -12.08 21.05
C LYS A 67 -23.87 -13.41 21.02
N SER A 68 -23.74 -14.20 19.96
CA SER A 68 -24.48 -15.46 19.81
C SER A 68 -23.75 -16.61 20.52
N LYS A 69 -24.40 -17.20 21.53
CA LYS A 69 -23.89 -18.37 22.26
C LYS A 69 -23.67 -19.58 21.35
N MET A 70 -24.54 -19.77 20.36
CA MET A 70 -24.47 -20.90 19.42
C MET A 70 -23.28 -20.74 18.45
N VAL A 71 -23.16 -19.55 17.84
CA VAL A 71 -22.02 -19.22 16.94
C VAL A 71 -20.70 -19.28 17.71
N SER A 72 -20.69 -18.90 18.99
CA SER A 72 -19.51 -18.99 19.84
C SER A 72 -18.98 -20.42 20.00
N LEU A 73 -19.86 -21.41 20.18
CA LEU A 73 -19.45 -22.81 20.29
C LEU A 73 -18.91 -23.34 18.95
N GLU A 74 -19.50 -22.93 17.84
CA GLU A 74 -19.15 -23.37 16.49
C GLU A 74 -17.75 -22.92 16.08
N TRP A 75 -17.46 -21.62 16.16
CA TRP A 75 -16.14 -21.13 15.74
C TRP A 75 -15.05 -21.55 16.72
N GLN A 76 -15.36 -21.75 18.00
CA GLN A 76 -14.40 -22.28 18.98
C GLN A 76 -14.02 -23.74 18.69
N ASN A 77 -14.99 -24.59 18.33
CA ASN A 77 -14.71 -25.97 17.91
C ASN A 77 -13.92 -26.03 16.59
N ALA A 78 -14.29 -25.20 15.61
CA ALA A 78 -13.54 -25.10 14.35
C ALA A 78 -12.11 -24.58 14.57
N LEU A 79 -11.93 -23.63 15.49
CA LEU A 79 -10.61 -23.12 15.88
C LEU A 79 -9.77 -24.21 16.54
N MET A 80 -10.34 -25.03 17.42
CA MET A 80 -9.64 -26.16 18.06
C MET A 80 -9.18 -27.19 17.03
N ARG A 81 -10.02 -27.57 16.05
CA ARG A 81 -9.64 -28.46 14.93
C ARG A 81 -8.60 -27.84 13.99
N SER A 82 -8.60 -26.51 13.87
CA SER A 82 -7.54 -25.84 13.11
C SER A 82 -6.18 -25.91 13.80
N ALA A 83 -6.15 -26.15 15.11
CA ALA A 83 -4.90 -26.38 15.84
C ALA A 83 -4.32 -27.78 15.61
N THR A 84 -5.15 -28.78 15.26
CA THR A 84 -4.71 -30.13 14.87
C THR A 84 -4.33 -30.24 13.38
N GLY A 85 -4.65 -29.22 12.57
CA GLY A 85 -4.26 -29.13 11.15
C GLY A 85 -5.33 -29.62 10.17
N ASP A 86 -6.47 -30.10 10.66
CA ASP A 86 -7.52 -30.71 9.84
C ASP A 86 -8.37 -29.70 9.06
N VAL A 87 -8.41 -28.45 9.54
CA VAL A 87 -9.25 -27.38 8.98
C VAL A 87 -8.49 -26.05 8.95
N LYS A 88 -8.48 -25.38 7.81
CA LYS A 88 -7.99 -24.01 7.72
C LYS A 88 -9.06 -23.03 8.20
N PHE A 89 -8.89 -22.50 9.41
CA PHE A 89 -9.78 -21.48 9.98
C PHE A 89 -9.34 -20.07 9.57
N VAL A 90 -10.27 -19.26 9.05
CA VAL A 90 -10.04 -17.88 8.62
C VAL A 90 -11.14 -16.98 9.18
N ALA A 91 -10.77 -16.06 10.05
CA ALA A 91 -11.68 -15.01 10.51
C ALA A 91 -11.80 -13.89 9.47
N ILE A 92 -12.99 -13.29 9.35
CA ILE A 92 -13.28 -12.16 8.47
C ILE A 92 -13.95 -11.07 9.32
N ARG A 93 -13.24 -9.97 9.57
CA ARG A 93 -13.77 -8.81 10.30
C ARG A 93 -14.76 -8.05 9.42
N CYS A 94 -15.99 -7.87 9.89
CA CYS A 94 -17.07 -7.28 9.10
C CYS A 94 -17.59 -5.94 9.66
N ASP A 95 -17.27 -5.61 10.91
CA ASP A 95 -17.65 -4.34 11.55
C ASP A 95 -16.56 -3.85 12.53
N GLU A 96 -16.90 -2.83 13.31
CA GLU A 96 -16.02 -2.22 14.30
C GLU A 96 -15.80 -3.07 15.56
N SER A 97 -16.44 -4.23 15.67
CA SER A 97 -16.35 -5.06 16.86
C SER A 97 -14.91 -5.49 17.14
N PRO A 98 -14.50 -5.52 18.42
CA PRO A 98 -13.18 -5.99 18.78
C PRO A 98 -13.05 -7.48 18.45
N MET A 99 -11.97 -7.82 17.74
CA MET A 99 -11.64 -9.22 17.45
C MET A 99 -11.33 -9.95 18.77
N PRO A 100 -11.97 -11.10 19.05
CA PRO A 100 -11.65 -11.91 20.22
C PRO A 100 -10.15 -12.26 20.29
N ALA A 101 -9.58 -12.27 21.50
CA ALA A 101 -8.15 -12.52 21.71
C ALA A 101 -7.67 -13.89 21.17
N LEU A 102 -8.57 -14.87 21.05
CA LEU A 102 -8.28 -16.17 20.45
C LEU A 102 -8.10 -16.10 18.92
N LEU A 103 -8.66 -15.06 18.29
CA LEU A 103 -8.60 -14.85 16.84
C LEU A 103 -7.51 -13.84 16.43
N THR A 104 -7.07 -12.97 17.35
CA THR A 104 -6.01 -11.98 17.07
C THR A 104 -4.64 -12.60 16.82
N GLN A 105 -4.42 -13.86 17.24
CA GLN A 105 -3.18 -14.59 16.96
C GLN A 105 -3.08 -15.11 15.51
N LYS A 106 -4.18 -15.12 14.75
CA LYS A 106 -4.21 -15.53 13.34
C LYS A 106 -4.49 -14.33 12.44
N VAL A 107 -3.86 -14.29 11.27
CA VAL A 107 -4.17 -13.29 10.24
C VAL A 107 -5.64 -13.46 9.83
N TYR A 108 -6.41 -12.37 9.89
CA TYR A 108 -7.82 -12.31 9.50
C TYR A 108 -7.98 -11.46 8.23
N LEU A 109 -9.07 -11.67 7.49
CA LEU A 109 -9.45 -10.79 6.38
C LEU A 109 -10.26 -9.61 6.90
N ASP A 110 -10.03 -8.41 6.35
CA ASP A 110 -10.75 -7.20 6.77
C ASP A 110 -11.75 -6.75 5.70
N LEU A 111 -13.00 -7.19 5.85
CA LEU A 111 -14.10 -6.77 4.98
C LEU A 111 -14.53 -5.34 5.26
N TYR A 112 -14.45 -4.92 6.53
CA TYR A 112 -14.87 -3.60 6.98
C TYR A 112 -14.03 -2.49 6.33
N THR A 113 -12.71 -2.68 6.27
CA THR A 113 -11.78 -1.68 5.71
C THR A 113 -11.59 -1.84 4.20
N ASN A 114 -11.46 -3.07 3.70
CA ASN A 114 -11.03 -3.31 2.32
C ASN A 114 -12.18 -3.50 1.32
N GLY A 115 -13.40 -3.74 1.80
CA GLY A 115 -14.58 -3.95 0.95
C GLY A 115 -14.70 -5.36 0.35
N VAL A 116 -15.86 -5.61 -0.26
CA VAL A 116 -16.34 -6.93 -0.68
C VAL A 116 -15.44 -7.58 -1.74
N ASP A 117 -15.10 -6.84 -2.81
CA ASP A 117 -14.34 -7.40 -3.94
C ASP A 117 -12.94 -7.86 -3.53
N VAL A 118 -12.28 -7.07 -2.67
CA VAL A 118 -10.95 -7.40 -2.15
C VAL A 118 -11.01 -8.67 -1.31
N VAL A 119 -11.99 -8.79 -0.42
CA VAL A 119 -12.15 -9.97 0.43
C VAL A 119 -12.51 -11.21 -0.39
N ILE A 120 -13.37 -11.11 -1.40
CA ILE A 120 -13.67 -12.25 -2.29
C ILE A 120 -12.40 -12.72 -3.00
N ALA A 121 -11.58 -11.80 -3.52
CA ALA A 121 -10.31 -12.16 -4.15
C ALA A 121 -9.36 -12.87 -3.15
N GLN A 122 -9.26 -12.36 -1.93
CA GLN A 122 -8.44 -12.99 -0.87
C GLN A 122 -8.98 -14.36 -0.44
N MET A 123 -10.30 -14.53 -0.35
CA MET A 123 -10.93 -15.83 -0.10
C MET A 123 -10.59 -16.82 -1.21
N ASN A 124 -10.65 -16.41 -2.47
CA ASN A 124 -10.27 -17.23 -3.63
C ASN A 124 -8.78 -17.62 -3.60
N ASP A 125 -7.89 -16.69 -3.22
CA ASP A 125 -6.47 -16.98 -3.04
C ASP A 125 -6.26 -18.04 -1.93
N ILE A 126 -6.96 -17.89 -0.81
CA ILE A 126 -6.93 -18.84 0.31
C ILE A 126 -7.44 -20.23 -0.10
N ILE A 127 -8.55 -20.30 -0.83
CA ILE A 127 -9.18 -21.55 -1.27
C ILE A 127 -8.28 -22.27 -2.28
N SER A 128 -7.66 -21.53 -3.20
CA SER A 128 -6.75 -22.08 -4.21
C SER A 128 -5.34 -22.38 -3.70
N GLY A 129 -5.03 -22.09 -2.42
CA GLY A 129 -3.71 -22.28 -1.84
C GLY A 129 -2.65 -21.29 -2.34
N LYS A 130 -3.08 -20.21 -3.01
CA LYS A 130 -2.20 -19.11 -3.42
C LYS A 130 -1.90 -18.21 -2.22
N SER A 131 -0.74 -17.57 -2.24
CA SER A 131 -0.41 -16.56 -1.24
C SER A 131 -1.39 -15.39 -1.34
N THR A 132 -1.95 -14.95 -0.21
CA THR A 132 -2.75 -13.71 -0.12
C THR A 132 -1.89 -12.45 -0.15
N TYR A 133 -0.56 -12.61 -0.11
CA TYR A 133 0.38 -11.52 -0.32
C TYR A 133 0.36 -11.13 -1.79
N LYS A 134 -0.22 -9.96 -2.07
CA LYS A 134 -0.02 -9.25 -3.33
C LYS A 134 1.06 -8.20 -3.07
N PRO A 135 2.23 -8.26 -3.74
CA PRO A 135 3.20 -7.17 -3.65
C PRO A 135 2.49 -5.88 -4.07
N GLN A 136 2.60 -4.85 -3.24
CA GLN A 136 2.10 -3.52 -3.59
C GLN A 136 2.83 -3.07 -4.87
N GLU A 137 2.10 -2.83 -5.96
CA GLU A 137 2.68 -2.43 -7.25
C GLU A 137 3.27 -1.00 -7.23
N GLU A 138 3.12 -0.27 -6.12
CA GLU A 138 3.82 1.00 -5.95
C GLU A 138 5.32 0.70 -5.79
N THR A 139 6.10 0.98 -6.84
CA THR A 139 7.55 0.99 -6.75
C THR A 139 7.97 1.88 -5.59
N PHE A 140 8.43 1.27 -4.51
CA PHE A 140 8.91 1.98 -3.34
C PHE A 140 10.03 2.96 -3.76
N SER A 141 9.90 4.22 -3.37
CA SER A 141 10.96 5.20 -3.48
C SER A 141 11.24 5.80 -2.11
N ASN A 142 12.47 5.64 -1.64
CA ASN A 142 12.95 6.33 -0.45
C ASN A 142 13.07 7.85 -0.68
N LEU A 143 13.20 8.28 -1.93
CA LEU A 143 13.39 9.68 -2.28
C LEU A 143 12.09 10.27 -2.81
N SER A 144 11.85 11.54 -2.51
CA SER A 144 10.78 12.32 -3.14
C SER A 144 11.24 13.75 -3.37
N TYR A 145 10.53 14.47 -4.23
CA TYR A 145 10.72 15.90 -4.38
C TYR A 145 9.41 16.67 -4.30
N ASP A 146 9.52 17.92 -3.90
CA ASP A 146 8.51 18.94 -4.10
C ASP A 146 9.15 20.26 -4.52
N PHE A 147 8.33 21.19 -4.98
CA PHE A 147 8.83 22.50 -5.40
C PHE A 147 7.78 23.58 -5.16
N LYS A 148 8.25 24.82 -5.04
CA LYS A 148 7.44 26.03 -5.03
C LYS A 148 8.07 27.09 -5.92
N LYS A 149 7.28 28.12 -6.24
CA LYS A 149 7.77 29.33 -6.90
C LYS A 149 7.79 30.46 -5.89
N ASP A 150 8.88 31.23 -5.90
CA ASP A 150 9.02 32.45 -5.11
C ASP A 150 9.51 33.57 -6.03
N GLY A 151 8.58 34.43 -6.46
CA GLY A 151 8.82 35.37 -7.56
C GLY A 151 9.26 34.64 -8.83
N LYS A 152 10.48 34.95 -9.30
CA LYS A 152 11.10 34.34 -10.50
C LYS A 152 11.95 33.10 -10.18
N LYS A 153 12.08 32.74 -8.90
CA LYS A 153 12.86 31.57 -8.48
C LYS A 153 11.97 30.32 -8.45
N LEU A 154 12.48 29.25 -9.04
CA LEU A 154 11.98 27.90 -8.82
C LEU A 154 12.79 27.29 -7.67
N ILE A 155 12.09 26.86 -6.64
CA ILE A 155 12.71 26.30 -5.44
C ILE A 155 12.32 24.84 -5.34
N VAL A 156 13.29 23.95 -5.48
CA VAL A 156 13.09 22.49 -5.46
C VAL A 156 13.70 21.92 -4.20
N ARG A 157 12.94 21.04 -3.53
CA ARG A 157 13.39 20.32 -2.35
C ARG A 157 13.34 18.82 -2.62
N VAL A 158 14.44 18.13 -2.31
CA VAL A 158 14.56 16.68 -2.37
C VAL A 158 14.71 16.14 -0.95
N SER A 159 13.92 15.11 -0.63
CA SER A 159 13.87 14.49 0.68
C SER A 159 14.16 13.00 0.61
N ALA A 160 14.90 12.50 1.59
CA ALA A 160 14.78 11.10 2.00
C ALA A 160 13.52 10.96 2.88
N ASP A 161 12.63 10.04 2.57
CA ASP A 161 11.35 9.90 3.28
C ASP A 161 11.41 8.86 4.41
N HIS A 162 12.26 7.83 4.29
CA HIS A 162 12.27 6.70 5.22
C HIS A 162 13.65 6.47 5.88
N PHE A 163 14.73 6.47 5.10
CA PHE A 163 16.09 6.19 5.57
C PHE A 163 17.12 7.01 4.82
N SER A 164 18.37 7.03 5.31
CA SER A 164 19.44 7.83 4.71
C SER A 164 19.76 7.38 3.28
N GLU A 165 19.82 8.32 2.34
CA GLU A 165 20.40 8.13 1.01
C GLU A 165 21.92 8.29 1.11
N VAL A 166 22.65 7.24 0.73
CA VAL A 166 24.11 7.18 0.87
C VAL A 166 24.80 7.92 -0.26
N ASN A 167 24.21 7.93 -1.47
CA ASN A 167 24.77 8.57 -2.65
C ASN A 167 23.79 9.59 -3.27
N PRO A 168 23.56 10.74 -2.59
CA PRO A 168 22.67 11.79 -3.10
C PRO A 168 23.28 12.51 -4.30
N ASP A 169 22.97 11.99 -5.48
CA ASP A 169 23.35 12.52 -6.79
C ASP A 169 22.08 12.69 -7.63
N PHE A 170 21.70 13.96 -7.84
CA PHE A 170 20.41 14.33 -8.39
C PHE A 170 20.54 15.11 -9.69
N LEU A 171 19.60 14.86 -10.60
CA LEU A 171 19.39 15.67 -11.81
C LEU A 171 18.05 16.39 -11.71
N PHE A 172 18.06 17.70 -11.96
CA PHE A 172 16.88 18.55 -12.09
C PHE A 172 16.66 18.83 -13.57
N LEU A 173 15.60 18.27 -14.14
CA LEU A 173 15.30 18.35 -15.57
C LEU A 173 14.30 19.48 -15.83
N PHE A 174 14.51 20.26 -16.89
CA PHE A 174 13.67 21.42 -17.21
C PHE A 174 13.02 21.28 -18.58
N LYS A 175 11.77 21.72 -18.73
CA LYS A 175 11.08 21.77 -20.04
C LYS A 175 11.57 22.91 -20.92
N ASN A 176 12.19 23.92 -20.32
CA ASN A 176 12.79 25.04 -21.03
C ASN A 176 13.92 24.55 -21.94
N LYS A 177 14.13 25.23 -23.07
CA LYS A 177 15.39 25.08 -23.83
C LYS A 177 16.44 25.95 -23.13
N LEU A 178 17.41 25.31 -22.48
CA LEU A 178 18.41 25.99 -21.65
C LEU A 178 19.81 25.65 -22.15
N ASN A 179 20.72 26.61 -22.01
CA ASN A 179 22.16 26.37 -21.99
C ASN A 179 22.72 26.62 -20.58
N GLU A 180 23.92 26.14 -20.31
CA GLU A 180 24.59 26.28 -19.01
C GLU A 180 24.65 27.73 -18.52
N LYS A 181 24.88 28.69 -19.43
CA LYS A 181 25.01 30.11 -19.09
C LYS A 181 23.69 30.79 -18.72
N ASP A 182 22.56 30.19 -19.09
CA ASP A 182 21.24 30.79 -18.89
C ASP A 182 20.68 30.46 -17.49
N LEU A 183 21.13 29.33 -16.92
CA LEU A 183 20.61 28.77 -15.68
C LEU A 183 21.51 29.12 -14.50
N ASN A 184 20.97 29.89 -13.57
CA ASN A 184 21.59 30.12 -12.28
C ASN A 184 20.99 29.22 -11.22
N HIS A 185 21.78 28.91 -10.18
CA HIS A 185 21.34 28.09 -9.06
C HIS A 185 22.02 28.46 -7.74
N SER A 186 21.40 28.04 -6.64
CA SER A 186 21.98 28.08 -5.30
C SER A 186 21.52 26.87 -4.50
N VAL A 187 22.47 26.15 -3.90
CA VAL A 187 22.16 25.02 -3.01
C VAL A 187 22.18 25.52 -1.58
N ILE A 188 21.01 25.56 -0.95
CA ILE A 188 20.81 26.22 0.35
C ILE A 188 21.32 25.33 1.48
N GLY A 189 22.16 25.91 2.35
CA GLY A 189 22.72 25.21 3.51
C GLY A 189 23.93 24.33 3.20
N GLU A 190 24.38 24.29 1.95
CA GLU A 190 25.49 23.46 1.50
C GLU A 190 26.72 24.32 1.17
N SER A 191 27.85 24.04 1.80
CA SER A 191 29.13 24.71 1.54
C SER A 191 29.95 24.05 0.43
N GLY A 192 29.65 22.80 0.08
CA GLY A 192 30.35 22.04 -0.95
C GLY A 192 29.46 20.95 -1.56
N TYR A 193 29.34 20.99 -2.88
CA TYR A 193 28.61 20.01 -3.68
C TYR A 193 29.25 19.92 -5.07
N MET A 194 29.10 18.78 -5.74
CA MET A 194 29.45 18.65 -7.14
C MET A 194 28.27 19.09 -8.00
N GLN A 195 28.56 19.78 -9.09
CA GLN A 195 27.55 20.28 -10.01
C GLN A 195 27.94 20.04 -11.47
N GLY A 196 26.98 20.13 -12.37
CA GLY A 196 27.23 20.05 -13.80
C GLY A 196 25.97 20.29 -14.62
N PHE A 197 26.13 20.81 -15.83
CA PHE A 197 25.02 20.98 -16.76
C PHE A 197 25.08 19.91 -17.86
N SER A 198 23.92 19.45 -18.30
CA SER A 198 23.78 18.58 -19.47
C SER A 198 22.68 19.14 -20.34
N SER A 199 22.98 19.41 -21.62
CA SER A 199 22.01 19.98 -22.56
C SER A 199 20.86 19.03 -22.91
N GLU A 200 21.07 17.73 -22.71
CA GLU A 200 20.15 16.68 -23.14
C GLU A 200 20.32 15.43 -22.26
N VAL A 201 19.27 15.11 -21.49
CA VAL A 201 19.11 13.87 -20.72
C VAL A 201 17.81 13.20 -21.14
N SER A 202 17.91 11.99 -21.67
CA SER A 202 16.76 11.21 -22.14
C SER A 202 16.13 10.37 -21.02
N LEU A 203 14.81 10.38 -20.94
CA LEU A 203 14.05 9.51 -20.02
C LEU A 203 13.66 8.20 -20.71
N SER A 204 13.65 7.11 -19.95
CA SER A 204 13.15 5.81 -20.43
C SER A 204 11.66 5.84 -20.79
N SER A 205 10.88 6.73 -20.15
CA SER A 205 9.47 7.00 -20.47
C SER A 205 9.27 7.85 -21.74
N GLY A 206 10.36 8.30 -22.37
CA GLY A 206 10.35 9.20 -23.52
C GLY A 206 10.52 10.67 -23.14
N GLY A 207 11.07 11.44 -24.09
CA GLY A 207 11.41 12.85 -23.92
C GLY A 207 12.87 13.07 -23.54
N SER A 208 13.38 14.25 -23.90
CA SER A 208 14.73 14.71 -23.63
C SER A 208 14.68 16.12 -23.08
N TYR A 209 15.44 16.36 -22.01
CA TYR A 209 15.41 17.61 -21.26
C TYR A 209 16.82 18.06 -20.90
N PRO A 210 17.14 19.37 -20.91
CA PRO A 210 18.32 19.87 -20.23
C PRO A 210 18.20 19.59 -18.74
N ALA A 211 19.34 19.27 -18.12
CA ALA A 211 19.42 18.90 -16.72
C ALA A 211 20.55 19.64 -16.01
N PHE A 212 20.29 20.01 -14.76
CA PHE A 212 21.31 20.47 -13.84
C PHE A 212 21.56 19.41 -12.78
N LYS A 213 22.82 19.07 -12.56
CA LYS A 213 23.26 18.09 -11.57
C LYS A 213 23.62 18.77 -10.26
N VAL A 214 23.19 18.17 -9.15
CA VAL A 214 23.72 18.45 -7.81
C VAL A 214 23.98 17.12 -7.11
N ALA A 215 25.23 16.88 -6.71
CA ALA A 215 25.60 15.74 -5.88
C ALA A 215 26.25 16.22 -4.57
N LEU A 216 25.69 15.80 -3.44
CA LEU A 216 26.19 16.20 -2.13
C LEU A 216 27.43 15.40 -1.76
N MET A 217 28.29 16.02 -0.93
CA MET A 217 29.50 15.37 -0.40
C MET A 217 29.23 14.54 0.87
N HIS A 218 27.98 14.43 1.29
CA HIS A 218 27.52 13.61 2.40
C HIS A 218 26.16 12.99 2.08
N GLY A 219 25.74 11.98 2.84
CA GLY A 219 24.41 11.36 2.65
C GLY A 219 23.24 12.30 3.02
N LEU A 220 22.07 12.06 2.44
CA LEU A 220 20.83 12.80 2.71
C LEU A 220 19.98 12.04 3.73
N LYS A 221 19.60 12.66 4.85
CA LYS A 221 18.86 12.00 5.96
C LYS A 221 17.40 12.45 5.99
N PRO A 222 16.44 11.68 6.55
CA PRO A 222 15.03 12.05 6.46
C PRO A 222 14.59 13.41 7.02
N LYS A 223 15.41 14.01 7.91
CA LYS A 223 15.17 15.34 8.49
C LYS A 223 16.10 16.44 7.94
N ILE A 224 16.93 16.09 6.95
CA ILE A 224 17.89 16.98 6.31
C ILE A 224 17.58 16.89 4.81
N HIS A 225 16.98 17.94 4.26
CA HIS A 225 16.60 17.97 2.86
C HIS A 225 17.63 18.71 2.01
N LEU A 226 17.76 18.31 0.76
CA LEU A 226 18.45 19.10 -0.26
C LEU A 226 17.48 20.16 -0.74
N THR A 227 17.91 21.42 -0.72
CA THR A 227 17.16 22.53 -1.29
C THR A 227 17.99 23.23 -2.35
N VAL A 228 17.43 23.36 -3.55
CA VAL A 228 18.07 24.06 -4.67
C VAL A 228 17.13 25.13 -5.20
N GLU A 229 17.63 26.36 -5.26
CA GLU A 229 16.98 27.46 -5.96
C GLU A 229 17.53 27.54 -7.38
N PHE A 230 16.65 27.79 -8.36
CA PHE A 230 17.00 28.01 -9.76
C PHE A 230 16.32 29.28 -10.27
N TRP A 231 17.02 30.03 -11.13
CA TRP A 231 16.46 31.20 -11.83
C TRP A 231 17.17 31.45 -13.17
N LEU A 232 16.54 32.23 -14.05
CA LEU A 232 17.10 32.65 -15.33
C LEU A 232 17.47 34.13 -15.29
N ASP A 233 18.56 34.51 -15.97
CA ASP A 233 18.95 35.92 -16.12
C ASP A 233 17.95 36.73 -16.94
N SER A 234 17.31 36.11 -17.94
CA SER A 234 16.18 36.72 -18.66
C SER A 234 15.01 37.03 -17.74
N GLY A 235 14.93 36.33 -16.61
CA GLY A 235 13.83 36.36 -15.68
C GLY A 235 12.55 35.73 -16.22
N ASP A 236 12.66 34.91 -17.26
CA ASP A 236 11.61 34.01 -17.71
C ASP A 236 11.33 32.91 -16.68
N GLU A 237 10.18 32.27 -16.82
CA GLU A 237 9.75 31.21 -15.92
C GLU A 237 10.49 29.89 -16.18
N LEU A 238 11.05 29.29 -15.12
CA LEU A 238 11.57 27.92 -15.14
C LEU A 238 10.48 26.89 -14.86
N ILE A 239 10.44 25.87 -15.71
CA ILE A 239 9.46 24.79 -15.67
C ILE A 239 10.21 23.47 -15.40
N LEU A 240 10.13 23.00 -14.16
CA LEU A 240 10.65 21.69 -13.78
C LEU A 240 9.84 20.58 -14.48
N ALA A 241 10.55 19.70 -15.18
CA ALA A 241 9.98 18.50 -15.79
C ALA A 241 9.98 17.34 -14.78
N HIS A 242 11.16 16.97 -14.30
CA HIS A 242 11.38 15.83 -13.41
C HIS A 242 12.58 16.08 -12.50
N VAL A 243 12.63 15.34 -11.39
CA VAL A 243 13.86 15.15 -10.61
C VAL A 243 14.23 13.68 -10.67
N MET A 244 15.52 13.40 -10.85
CA MET A 244 16.04 12.04 -10.92
C MET A 244 17.14 11.81 -9.88
N SER A 245 17.32 10.57 -9.45
CA SER A 245 18.43 10.13 -8.60
C SER A 245 19.27 9.06 -9.28
N LYS A 246 20.57 9.05 -8.99
CA LYS A 246 21.50 8.04 -9.53
C LYS A 246 21.21 6.66 -8.92
N ILE A 247 21.10 5.64 -9.77
CA ILE A 247 20.87 4.23 -9.35
C ILE A 247 22.02 3.29 -9.72
N SER A 248 22.84 3.67 -10.70
CA SER A 248 24.07 2.98 -11.06
C SER A 248 25.07 3.97 -11.65
N THR A 249 26.26 3.53 -12.04
CA THR A 249 27.34 4.40 -12.55
C THR A 249 26.88 5.33 -13.68
N GLU A 250 26.02 4.82 -14.56
CA GLU A 250 25.57 5.51 -15.79
C GLU A 250 24.05 5.75 -15.83
N GLN A 251 23.30 5.37 -14.79
CA GLN A 251 21.84 5.41 -14.83
C GLN A 251 21.25 6.25 -13.71
N TYR A 252 20.22 7.00 -14.08
CA TYR A 252 19.35 7.73 -13.16
C TYR A 252 17.91 7.25 -13.36
N THR A 253 17.11 7.35 -12.31
CA THR A 253 15.66 7.12 -12.37
C THR A 253 14.90 8.31 -11.81
N THR A 254 13.69 8.55 -12.30
CA THR A 254 12.83 9.62 -11.76
C THR A 254 12.41 9.30 -10.33
N ILE A 255 12.45 10.28 -9.45
CA ILE A 255 11.89 10.19 -8.09
C ILE A 255 10.49 10.84 -8.06
N PRO A 256 9.55 10.34 -7.22
CA PRO A 256 8.17 10.80 -7.21
C PRO A 256 8.02 12.24 -6.67
N TYR A 257 7.09 12.98 -7.27
CA TYR A 257 6.59 14.24 -6.72
C TYR A 257 5.65 13.96 -5.54
N LYS A 258 5.91 14.55 -4.38
CA LYS A 258 5.01 14.47 -3.22
C LYS A 258 4.83 15.87 -2.62
N LYS A 259 3.68 16.49 -2.86
CA LYS A 259 3.37 17.82 -2.30
C LYS A 259 3.38 17.78 -0.77
N LYS A 260 4.35 18.43 -0.12
CA LYS A 260 4.39 18.56 1.35
C LYS A 260 3.74 19.89 1.77
N THR A 261 3.01 19.86 2.89
CA THR A 261 2.25 21.01 3.40
C THR A 261 3.13 22.07 4.07
N ASP A 262 4.34 21.71 4.46
CA ASP A 262 5.30 22.59 5.13
C ASP A 262 6.57 22.81 4.29
N PHE A 263 6.67 23.97 3.66
CA PHE A 263 7.94 24.50 3.13
C PHE A 263 8.69 25.31 4.22
N SER A 264 8.55 24.94 5.50
CA SER A 264 9.04 25.70 6.65
C SER A 264 10.55 25.59 6.88
N GLY A 265 11.24 24.63 6.25
CA GLY A 265 12.70 24.46 6.31
C GLY A 265 13.53 25.51 5.58
N PHE A 266 12.90 26.57 5.04
CA PHE A 266 13.56 27.64 4.28
C PHE A 266 14.05 28.81 5.14
N ASN A 267 13.54 28.93 6.37
CA ASN A 267 13.94 30.00 7.27
C ASN A 267 15.02 29.48 8.23
N MET A 268 16.28 29.41 7.77
CA MET A 268 17.39 29.46 8.71
C MET A 268 17.39 30.87 9.34
N LYS A 269 16.74 31.01 10.49
CA LYS A 269 17.04 32.12 11.40
C LYS A 269 18.35 31.76 12.08
N PHE A 270 19.43 32.37 11.61
CA PHE A 270 20.68 32.44 12.37
C PHE A 270 20.45 33.18 13.69
#